data_AF-A0A3N1KY07-F1
#
_entry.id   AF-A0A3N1KY07-F1
#
_cell.length_a   1.000
_cell.length_b   1.000
_cell.length_c   1.000
_cell.angle_alpha   90.00
_cell.angle_beta   90.00
_cell.angle_gamma   90.00
#
_symmetry.space_group_name_H-M   'P 1'
#
loop_
_entity.id
_entity.type
_entity.pdbx_description
1 polymer ?
#
loop_
_entity_poly.entity_id
_entity_poly.type
_entity_poly.pdbx_seq_one_letter_code
_entity_poly.pdbx_strand_id
1 'polypeptide(L)'
;MAGYETGMTSDRLLIEDAAHRAIPSIAVGMTGTRRYAHGADIFEALRHLTGATADMVLTMRRPCDCAIAVLDDAASPGSTASPGSTAGPGIDDIGSFHHRRNGTAQRHRLRPLPDRPIPARIPFDEATLIEGARMEAMGARLPAGAMGMPIVRRAVALSVALLKRDEPDTFWLLAEIACTRSPPAGAAVEIALAGHAGPFRKVAMAADGAPFGRLLLAQERPC
;
A
#
# COMPACT_ATOMS: atom_id res chain seq x y z
N MET A 1 39.95 11.50 -11.55
CA MET A 1 38.71 12.17 -11.98
C MET A 1 37.83 11.10 -12.62
N ALA A 2 36.64 10.73 -12.15
CA ALA A 2 35.73 11.32 -11.19
C ALA A 2 35.15 10.20 -10.30
N GLY A 3 35.01 10.47 -8.99
CA GLY A 3 34.27 9.61 -8.07
C GLY A 3 32.78 9.89 -8.22
N TYR A 4 31.98 8.85 -8.39
CA TYR A 4 30.53 8.95 -8.32
C TYR A 4 30.12 8.88 -6.85
N GLU A 5 29.75 10.03 -6.28
CA GLU A 5 29.07 10.11 -4.99
C GLU A 5 27.69 9.47 -5.10
N THR A 6 27.49 8.37 -4.37
CA THR A 6 26.19 7.79 -4.07
C THR A 6 25.38 8.75 -3.20
N GLY A 7 24.71 9.70 -3.83
CA GLY A 7 23.68 10.53 -3.21
C GLY A 7 22.35 9.78 -3.13
N MET A 8 22.23 8.82 -2.20
CA MET A 8 20.91 8.43 -1.70
C MET A 8 20.35 9.60 -0.90
N THR A 9 19.57 10.47 -1.55
CA THR A 9 18.73 11.44 -0.84
C THR A 9 17.70 10.66 -0.04
N SER A 10 17.92 10.65 1.27
CA SER A 10 17.00 10.20 2.31
C SER A 10 15.59 10.75 2.03
N ASP A 11 14.67 9.88 1.60
CA ASP A 11 13.24 10.15 1.60
C ASP A 11 12.81 10.36 3.05
N ARG A 12 12.80 11.63 3.48
CA ARG A 12 12.33 12.03 4.79
C ARG A 12 10.82 11.84 4.82
N LEU A 13 10.37 10.87 5.62
CA LEU A 13 9.06 10.93 6.26
C LEU A 13 8.99 12.30 6.95
N LEU A 14 8.25 13.25 6.38
CA LEU A 14 7.96 14.53 7.04
C LEU A 14 6.96 14.23 8.17
N ILE A 15 7.49 13.79 9.31
CA ILE A 15 6.78 13.82 10.59
C ILE A 15 6.89 15.26 11.07
N GLU A 16 5.97 16.12 10.64
CA GLU A 16 5.88 17.48 11.18
C GLU A 16 5.30 17.39 12.61
N ASP A 17 6.19 17.47 13.59
CA ASP A 17 5.84 17.69 14.99
C ASP A 17 5.61 19.21 15.17
N ALA A 18 4.36 19.65 15.00
CA ALA A 18 3.95 21.02 15.29
C ALA A 18 3.01 21.01 16.48
N ALA A 19 3.45 21.67 17.54
CA ALA A 19 2.77 21.81 18.82
C ALA A 19 1.30 22.24 18.66
N HIS A 20 0.38 21.27 18.69
CA HIS A 20 -1.02 21.29 19.15
C HIS A 20 -1.67 19.97 18.69
N ARG A 21 -1.56 18.90 19.50
CA ARG A 21 -2.07 17.52 19.21
C ARG A 21 -1.91 17.12 17.73
N ALA A 22 -0.67 17.01 17.26
CA ALA A 22 -0.37 16.65 15.88
C ALA A 22 -0.96 15.27 15.55
N ILE A 23 -1.96 15.24 14.68
CA ILE A 23 -2.42 14.01 14.05
C ILE A 23 -1.27 13.56 13.14
N PRO A 24 -0.70 12.35 13.33
CA PRO A 24 0.35 11.89 12.44
C PRO A 24 -0.19 11.83 11.00
N SER A 25 0.49 12.53 10.10
CA SER A 25 0.14 12.56 8.67
C SER A 25 1.22 11.90 7.84
N ILE A 26 0.79 11.16 6.82
CA ILE A 26 1.66 10.53 5.83
C ILE A 26 1.73 11.47 4.63
N ALA A 27 2.90 12.09 4.46
CA ALA A 27 3.27 12.89 3.29
C ALA A 27 4.43 12.18 2.56
N VAL A 28 4.19 10.95 2.11
CA VAL A 28 5.20 10.19 1.35
C VAL A 28 5.26 10.78 -0.05
N GLY A 29 6.48 11.10 -0.52
CA GLY A 29 6.72 11.43 -1.92
C GLY A 29 6.15 10.33 -2.81
N MET A 30 5.12 10.65 -3.59
CA MET A 30 4.40 9.64 -4.35
C MET A 30 5.27 9.12 -5.49
N THR A 31 5.43 7.80 -5.58
CA THR A 31 6.03 7.19 -6.77
C THR A 31 4.98 6.98 -7.86
N GLY A 32 5.26 7.50 -9.07
CA GLY A 32 4.51 7.24 -10.29
C GLY A 32 3.15 7.94 -10.45
N THR A 33 2.67 8.02 -11.70
CA THR A 33 1.34 8.53 -12.07
C THR A 33 0.21 7.53 -11.78
N ARG A 34 0.54 6.26 -11.53
CA ARG A 34 -0.43 5.16 -11.40
C ARG A 34 -0.81 4.88 -9.95
N ARG A 35 -2.12 4.70 -9.74
CA ARG A 35 -2.79 4.69 -8.42
C ARG A 35 -2.54 3.42 -7.58
N TYR A 36 -2.07 2.31 -8.16
CA TYR A 36 -1.79 1.09 -7.39
C TYR A 36 -0.46 1.12 -6.63
N ALA A 37 0.58 1.75 -7.17
CA ALA A 37 1.87 1.91 -6.48
C ALA A 37 1.69 2.73 -5.19
N HIS A 38 0.78 3.71 -5.22
CA HIS A 38 0.41 4.54 -4.09
C HIS A 38 -0.08 3.73 -2.87
N GLY A 39 -0.87 2.68 -3.08
CA GLY A 39 -1.35 1.85 -1.95
C GLY A 39 -0.22 1.07 -1.26
N ALA A 40 0.80 0.64 -2.01
CA ALA A 40 1.98 0.01 -1.43
C ALA A 40 2.82 1.02 -0.62
N ASP A 41 2.93 2.26 -1.11
CA ASP A 41 3.67 3.33 -0.43
C ASP A 41 2.99 3.72 0.89
N ILE A 42 1.65 3.84 0.88
CA ILE A 42 0.85 4.07 2.08
C ILE A 42 1.04 2.91 3.07
N PHE A 43 0.99 1.67 2.60
CA PHE A 43 1.16 0.49 3.46
C PHE A 43 2.51 0.52 4.18
N GLU A 44 3.61 0.75 3.46
CA GLU A 44 4.94 0.81 4.06
C GLU A 44 5.08 1.97 5.04
N ALA A 45 4.54 3.15 4.70
CA ALA A 45 4.57 4.30 5.59
C ALA A 45 3.76 4.06 6.88
N LEU A 46 2.59 3.43 6.79
CA LEU A 46 1.79 3.04 7.95
C LEU A 46 2.49 1.99 8.80
N ARG A 47 3.14 1.00 8.17
CA ARG A 47 3.94 -0.01 8.87
C ARG A 47 5.06 0.64 9.66
N HIS A 48 5.79 1.57 9.05
CA HIS A 48 6.86 2.33 9.72
C HIS A 48 6.33 3.23 10.84
N LEU A 49 5.25 3.97 10.60
CA LEU A 49 4.62 4.87 11.57
C LEU A 49 4.09 4.12 12.80
N THR A 50 3.46 2.96 12.60
CA THR A 50 2.80 2.19 13.67
C THR A 50 3.73 1.18 14.34
N GLY A 51 4.85 0.84 13.72
CA GLY A 51 5.72 -0.25 14.14
C GLY A 51 5.08 -1.64 14.01
N ALA A 52 4.07 -1.79 13.15
CA ALA A 52 3.35 -3.05 12.98
C ALA A 52 4.26 -4.14 12.37
N THR A 53 4.16 -5.36 12.91
CA THR A 53 4.98 -6.50 12.48
C THR A 53 4.17 -7.72 12.07
N ALA A 54 2.85 -7.73 12.30
CA ALA A 54 1.97 -8.84 12.00
C ALA A 54 0.51 -8.40 11.82
N ASP A 55 -0.27 -9.27 11.18
CA ASP A 55 -1.72 -9.12 10.98
C ASP A 55 -2.14 -7.75 10.42
N MET A 56 -1.35 -7.23 9.48
CA MET A 56 -1.54 -5.92 8.87
C MET A 56 -2.52 -6.03 7.71
N VAL A 57 -3.52 -5.16 7.67
CA VAL A 57 -4.49 -5.04 6.58
C VAL A 57 -4.69 -3.56 6.27
N LEU A 58 -4.25 -3.14 5.08
CA LEU A 58 -4.63 -1.87 4.49
C LEU A 58 -5.79 -2.12 3.53
N THR A 59 -6.90 -1.44 3.74
CA THR A 59 -8.03 -1.38 2.80
C THR A 59 -8.12 0.03 2.23
N MET A 60 -8.12 0.15 0.91
CA MET A 60 -8.26 1.40 0.17
C MET A 60 -9.63 1.42 -0.51
N ARG A 61 -10.36 2.51 -0.34
CA ARG A 61 -11.69 2.71 -0.96
C ARG A 61 -11.60 3.54 -2.24
N ARG A 62 -10.68 4.49 -2.26
CA ARG A 62 -10.43 5.36 -3.39
C ARG A 62 -8.97 5.80 -3.42
N PRO A 63 -8.42 6.12 -4.60
CA PRO A 63 -7.13 6.77 -4.70
C PRO A 63 -7.13 8.13 -4.00
N CYS A 64 -5.95 8.55 -3.53
CA CYS A 64 -5.70 9.86 -2.94
C CYS A 64 -4.54 10.54 -3.69
N ASP A 65 -4.63 11.85 -3.84
CA ASP A 65 -3.63 12.72 -4.48
C ASP A 65 -3.14 13.84 -3.54
N CYS A 66 -3.51 13.76 -2.27
CA CYS A 66 -3.09 14.65 -1.19
C CYS A 66 -2.56 13.86 0.01
N ALA A 67 -2.00 14.58 0.99
CA ALA A 67 -1.51 13.97 2.22
C ALA A 67 -2.64 13.26 2.98
N ILE A 68 -2.28 12.28 3.80
CA ILE A 68 -3.24 11.43 4.52
C ILE A 68 -3.05 11.60 6.02
N ALA A 69 -4.09 12.04 6.71
CA ALA A 69 -4.17 11.99 8.16
C ALA A 69 -4.50 10.56 8.64
N VAL A 70 -3.75 10.07 9.62
CA VAL A 70 -3.97 8.79 10.28
C VAL A 70 -4.69 9.05 11.60
N LEU A 71 -5.94 8.61 11.69
CA LEU A 71 -6.81 8.84 12.84
C LEU A 71 -7.00 7.54 13.61
N ASP A 72 -6.69 7.53 14.90
CA ASP A 72 -7.05 6.41 15.76
C ASP A 72 -8.57 6.21 15.72
N ASP A 73 -9.00 4.97 15.48
CA ASP A 73 -10.38 4.57 15.70
C ASP A 73 -10.53 4.39 17.22
N ALA A 74 -10.75 5.49 17.95
CA ALA A 74 -10.99 5.41 19.38
C ALA A 74 -12.21 4.52 19.60
N ALA A 75 -11.98 3.27 20.03
CA ALA A 75 -13.01 2.46 20.64
C ALA A 75 -13.36 3.13 21.97
N SER A 76 -14.23 4.14 21.98
CA SER A 76 -14.74 4.71 23.23
C SER A 76 -15.53 3.62 23.97
N PRO A 77 -15.05 3.10 25.11
CA PRO A 77 -15.86 2.23 25.94
C PRO A 77 -16.89 3.13 26.62
N GLY A 78 -18.13 3.11 26.13
CA GLY A 78 -19.21 3.96 26.61
C GLY A 78 -19.88 4.85 25.56
N SER A 79 -19.48 4.78 24.28
CA SER A 79 -20.33 5.31 23.22
C SER A 79 -21.54 4.39 23.07
N THR A 80 -22.60 4.65 23.86
CA THR A 80 -23.95 4.35 23.42
C THR A 80 -24.14 5.14 22.14
N ALA A 81 -23.79 4.52 21.01
CA ALA A 81 -24.17 5.01 19.70
C ALA A 81 -25.69 5.19 19.76
N SER A 82 -26.13 6.44 19.87
CA SER A 82 -27.53 6.78 19.66
C SER A 82 -27.94 6.16 18.32
N PRO A 83 -29.02 5.36 18.27
CA PRO A 83 -29.55 4.84 17.02
C PRO A 83 -30.07 6.05 16.23
N GLY A 84 -29.19 6.64 15.42
CA GLY A 84 -29.39 7.96 14.82
C GLY A 84 -28.10 8.71 14.48
N SER A 85 -26.93 8.27 14.95
CA SER A 85 -25.66 8.79 14.42
C SER A 85 -25.42 8.23 13.02
N THR A 86 -25.82 8.99 12.01
CA THR A 86 -25.52 8.81 10.59
C THR A 86 -24.08 9.15 10.24
N ALA A 87 -23.13 9.06 11.18
CA ALA A 87 -21.71 8.97 10.85
C ALA A 87 -21.43 7.57 10.30
N GLY A 88 -22.05 7.26 9.16
CA GLY A 88 -21.51 6.28 8.23
C GLY A 88 -20.09 6.67 7.83
N PRO A 89 -19.40 5.88 6.99
CA PRO A 89 -18.10 6.30 6.47
C PRO A 89 -18.26 7.72 5.89
N GLY A 90 -17.64 8.69 6.56
CA GLY A 90 -17.72 10.09 6.13
C GLY A 90 -17.25 10.15 4.67
N ILE A 91 -17.81 11.09 3.92
CA ILE A 91 -17.45 11.35 2.51
C ILE A 91 -15.92 11.54 2.35
N ASP A 92 -15.22 11.81 3.46
CA ASP A 92 -13.78 12.01 3.57
C ASP A 92 -12.99 10.76 4.01
N ASP A 93 -13.53 9.53 3.97
CA ASP A 93 -12.74 8.32 4.23
C ASP A 93 -12.10 7.81 2.91
N ILE A 94 -10.78 7.58 2.91
CA ILE A 94 -10.08 6.96 1.78
C ILE A 94 -9.71 5.49 2.04
N GLY A 95 -9.79 5.04 3.30
CA GLY A 95 -9.35 3.70 3.67
C GLY A 95 -9.14 3.49 5.17
N SER A 96 -8.72 2.29 5.53
CA SER A 96 -8.37 1.95 6.90
C SER A 96 -7.17 1.04 6.97
N PHE A 97 -6.42 1.15 8.06
CA PHE A 97 -5.30 0.27 8.37
C PHE A 97 -5.55 -0.42 9.70
N HIS A 98 -5.58 -1.75 9.67
CA HIS A 98 -5.73 -2.60 10.82
C HIS A 98 -4.44 -3.37 11.04
N HIS A 99 -3.99 -3.49 12.28
CA HIS A 99 -2.82 -4.29 12.64
C HIS A 99 -2.92 -4.82 14.05
N ARG A 100 -2.03 -5.76 14.40
CA ARG A 100 -1.87 -6.23 15.77
C ARG A 100 -0.54 -5.75 16.34
N ARG A 101 -0.59 -5.12 17.51
CA ARG A 101 0.59 -4.70 18.27
C ARG A 101 0.49 -5.20 19.69
N ASN A 102 1.49 -5.96 20.14
CA ASN A 102 1.54 -6.55 21.48
C ASN A 102 0.25 -7.34 21.85
N GLY A 103 -0.29 -8.10 20.89
CA GLY A 103 -1.53 -8.87 21.05
C GLY A 103 -2.82 -8.06 20.89
N THR A 104 -2.75 -6.74 20.93
CA THR A 104 -3.93 -5.86 20.81
C THR A 104 -4.19 -5.48 19.36
N ALA A 105 -5.44 -5.64 18.92
CA ALA A 105 -5.91 -5.15 17.64
C ALA A 105 -5.99 -3.61 17.66
N GLN A 106 -5.42 -2.97 16.64
CA GLN A 106 -5.38 -1.53 16.48
C GLN A 106 -5.95 -1.18 15.11
N ARG A 107 -6.81 -0.16 15.05
CA ARG A 107 -7.42 0.30 13.81
C ARG A 107 -7.25 1.79 13.64
N HIS A 108 -6.86 2.16 12.43
CA HIS A 108 -6.63 3.51 11.98
C HIS A 108 -7.54 3.81 10.80
N ARG A 109 -8.18 4.96 10.80
CA ARG A 109 -8.90 5.51 9.66
C ARG A 109 -8.00 6.45 8.89
N LEU A 110 -8.12 6.46 7.58
CA LEU A 110 -7.31 7.27 6.68
C LEU A 110 -8.18 8.38 6.10
N ARG A 111 -7.82 9.63 6.38
CA ARG A 111 -8.55 10.81 5.91
C ARG A 111 -7.64 11.63 4.98
N PRO A 112 -8.10 12.04 3.78
CA PRO A 112 -7.33 12.92 2.93
C PRO A 112 -7.23 14.31 3.56
N LEU A 113 -6.16 15.04 3.22
CA LEU A 113 -5.92 16.43 3.60
C LEU A 113 -5.82 17.28 2.32
N PRO A 114 -6.96 17.71 1.74
CA PRO A 114 -6.98 18.40 0.44
C PRO A 114 -6.20 19.72 0.41
N ASP A 115 -6.03 20.35 1.58
CA ASP A 115 -5.21 21.54 1.79
C ASP A 115 -3.70 21.26 1.65
N ARG A 116 -3.32 19.98 1.62
CA ARG A 116 -1.94 19.49 1.43
C ARG A 116 -1.88 18.59 0.18
N PRO A 117 -2.08 19.15 -1.03
CA PRO A 117 -1.95 18.38 -2.26
C PRO A 117 -0.52 17.88 -2.41
N ILE A 118 -0.32 16.73 -3.03
CA ILE A 118 1.03 16.24 -3.31
C ILE A 118 1.41 16.73 -4.72
N PRO A 119 2.30 17.74 -4.83
CA PRO A 119 2.44 18.55 -6.04
C PRO A 119 3.20 17.85 -7.18
N ALA A 120 4.02 16.84 -6.86
CA ALA A 120 4.79 16.09 -7.85
C ALA A 120 4.81 14.61 -7.50
N ARG A 121 4.44 13.78 -8.48
CA ARG A 121 4.66 12.33 -8.45
C ARG A 121 6.02 12.09 -9.08
N ILE A 122 6.95 11.44 -8.36
CA ILE A 122 8.25 11.08 -8.92
C ILE A 122 8.00 10.08 -10.04
N PRO A 123 8.29 10.40 -11.31
CA PRO A 123 8.13 9.45 -12.40
C PRO A 123 8.99 8.24 -12.09
N PHE A 124 8.38 7.06 -12.16
CA PHE A 124 9.06 5.83 -11.85
C PHE A 124 8.71 4.79 -12.91
N ASP A 125 9.73 4.22 -13.53
CA ASP A 125 9.54 3.24 -14.59
C ASP A 125 9.21 1.88 -13.99
N GLU A 126 7.95 1.48 -14.10
CA GLU A 126 7.45 0.22 -13.58
C GLU A 126 8.13 -0.99 -14.23
N ALA A 127 8.62 -0.85 -15.47
CA ALA A 127 9.36 -1.91 -16.13
C ALA A 127 10.62 -2.30 -15.34
N THR A 128 11.26 -1.34 -14.68
CA THR A 128 12.44 -1.59 -13.84
C THR A 128 12.12 -2.39 -12.57
N LEU A 129 10.88 -2.34 -12.04
CA LEU A 129 10.49 -3.14 -10.87
C LEU A 129 10.34 -4.63 -11.17
N ILE A 130 10.02 -4.94 -12.41
CA ILE A 130 9.75 -6.30 -12.88
C ILE A 130 10.84 -6.78 -13.83
N GLU A 131 11.95 -6.05 -13.93
CA GLU A 131 13.10 -6.48 -14.71
C GLU A 131 13.63 -7.81 -14.16
N GLY A 132 13.82 -8.79 -15.05
CA GLY A 132 14.19 -10.15 -14.65
C GLY A 132 13.05 -10.98 -14.04
N ALA A 133 11.81 -10.48 -14.04
CA ALA A 133 10.66 -11.27 -13.64
C ALA A 133 10.40 -12.41 -14.64
N ARG A 134 10.03 -13.57 -14.12
CA ARG A 134 9.49 -14.68 -14.91
C ARG A 134 7.98 -14.74 -14.70
N MET A 135 7.25 -14.53 -15.80
CA MET A 135 5.79 -14.58 -15.85
C MET A 135 5.33 -15.96 -16.31
N GLU A 136 4.37 -16.54 -15.61
CA GLU A 136 3.75 -17.83 -15.92
C GLU A 136 2.24 -17.64 -16.11
N ALA A 137 1.48 -18.70 -16.41
CA ALA A 137 0.04 -18.57 -16.68
C ALA A 137 -0.73 -17.99 -15.48
N MET A 138 -0.48 -18.52 -14.28
CA MET A 138 -1.24 -18.18 -13.07
C MET A 138 -0.39 -17.50 -11.98
N GLY A 139 0.83 -17.08 -12.31
CA GLY A 139 1.76 -16.52 -11.34
C GLY A 139 2.95 -15.84 -11.96
N ALA A 140 3.75 -15.21 -11.12
CA ALA A 140 4.99 -14.56 -11.51
C ALA A 140 5.99 -14.60 -10.36
N ARG A 141 7.28 -14.60 -10.70
CA ARG A 141 8.37 -14.55 -9.72
C ARG A 141 9.42 -13.54 -10.12
N LEU A 142 10.05 -12.94 -9.12
CA LEU A 142 11.15 -12.00 -9.28
C LEU A 142 12.22 -12.32 -8.23
N PRO A 143 13.48 -12.55 -8.64
CA PRO A 143 14.55 -12.99 -7.74
C PRO A 143 14.87 -11.95 -6.65
N ALA A 144 15.60 -12.39 -5.64
CA ALA A 144 16.14 -11.50 -4.61
C ALA A 144 17.05 -10.42 -5.22
N GLY A 145 17.20 -9.29 -4.53
CA GLY A 145 18.21 -8.28 -4.87
C GLY A 145 17.90 -7.33 -6.02
N ALA A 146 16.68 -7.33 -6.58
CA ALA A 146 16.40 -6.56 -7.79
C ALA A 146 16.59 -5.03 -7.64
N MET A 147 16.20 -4.37 -6.53
CA MET A 147 16.17 -2.89 -6.49
C MET A 147 16.22 -2.24 -5.09
N GLY A 148 16.49 -2.97 -3.99
CA GLY A 148 16.38 -2.41 -2.62
C GLY A 148 14.98 -1.93 -2.21
N MET A 149 13.98 -2.10 -3.09
CA MET A 149 12.60 -1.66 -2.90
C MET A 149 11.84 -2.60 -1.95
N PRO A 150 10.84 -2.08 -1.21
CA PRO A 150 9.96 -2.90 -0.38
C PRO A 150 9.30 -4.02 -1.19
N ILE A 151 9.29 -5.22 -0.63
CA ILE A 151 8.78 -6.42 -1.32
C ILE A 151 7.29 -6.31 -1.69
N VAL A 152 6.50 -5.57 -0.92
CA VAL A 152 5.08 -5.32 -1.23
C VAL A 152 4.94 -4.49 -2.51
N ARG A 153 5.76 -3.47 -2.71
CA ARG A 153 5.76 -2.66 -3.95
C ARG A 153 6.10 -3.53 -5.16
N ARG A 154 7.07 -4.43 -5.03
CA ARG A 154 7.43 -5.41 -6.07
C ARG A 154 6.30 -6.39 -6.36
N ALA A 155 5.64 -6.92 -5.33
CA ALA A 155 4.50 -7.82 -5.48
C ALA A 155 3.33 -7.14 -6.21
N VAL A 156 3.02 -5.88 -5.89
CA VAL A 156 2.00 -5.09 -6.58
C VAL A 156 2.35 -4.89 -8.05
N ALA A 157 3.58 -4.48 -8.37
CA ALA A 157 4.03 -4.29 -9.74
C ALA A 157 3.95 -5.59 -10.57
N LEU A 158 4.42 -6.71 -10.01
CA LEU A 158 4.31 -8.04 -10.64
C LEU A 158 2.86 -8.45 -10.88
N SER A 159 1.98 -8.21 -9.91
CA SER A 159 0.56 -8.55 -10.02
C SER A 159 -0.12 -7.79 -11.15
N VAL A 160 0.14 -6.47 -11.25
CA VAL A 160 -0.42 -5.65 -12.32
C VAL A 160 0.17 -6.06 -13.67
N ALA A 161 1.47 -6.34 -13.75
CA ALA A 161 2.10 -6.79 -14.99
C ALA A 161 1.53 -8.14 -15.47
N LEU A 162 1.31 -9.09 -14.55
CA LEU A 162 0.67 -10.36 -14.86
C LEU A 162 -0.76 -10.16 -15.38
N LEU A 163 -1.57 -9.34 -14.70
CA LEU A 163 -2.94 -9.06 -15.12
C LEU A 163 -3.01 -8.31 -16.45
N LYS A 164 -2.11 -7.37 -16.71
CA LYS A 164 -2.05 -6.62 -17.97
C LYS A 164 -1.64 -7.46 -19.17
N ARG A 165 -0.95 -8.58 -18.96
CA ARG A 165 -0.68 -9.52 -20.05
C ARG A 165 -1.97 -10.11 -20.60
N ASP A 166 -2.92 -10.41 -19.71
CA ASP A 166 -4.17 -11.07 -20.05
C ASP A 166 -5.28 -10.03 -20.37
N GLU A 167 -5.22 -8.86 -19.74
CA GLU A 167 -6.18 -7.75 -19.88
C GLU A 167 -5.44 -6.40 -20.07
N PRO A 168 -4.87 -6.12 -21.26
CA PRO A 168 -3.96 -4.98 -21.47
C PRO A 168 -4.63 -3.60 -21.31
N ASP A 169 -5.91 -3.51 -21.65
CA ASP A 169 -6.68 -2.25 -21.60
C ASP A 169 -7.34 -2.02 -20.22
N THR A 170 -7.22 -2.98 -19.30
CA THR A 170 -7.79 -2.87 -17.96
C THR A 170 -6.90 -2.03 -17.04
N PHE A 171 -7.52 -1.05 -16.37
CA PHE A 171 -6.91 -0.32 -15.27
C PHE A 171 -7.13 -1.07 -13.95
N TRP A 172 -6.09 -1.14 -13.13
CA TRP A 172 -6.13 -1.84 -11.84
C TRP A 172 -5.86 -0.87 -10.70
N LEU A 173 -6.66 -0.94 -9.65
CA LEU A 173 -6.48 -0.23 -8.39
C LEU A 173 -6.15 -1.21 -7.28
N LEU A 174 -5.33 -0.78 -6.32
CA LEU A 174 -5.10 -1.56 -5.12
C LEU A 174 -6.24 -1.32 -4.14
N ALA A 175 -7.07 -2.33 -3.91
CA ALA A 175 -8.18 -2.27 -2.95
C ALA A 175 -7.76 -2.76 -1.56
N GLU A 176 -6.85 -3.75 -1.50
CA GLU A 176 -6.38 -4.29 -0.22
C GLU A 176 -4.95 -4.84 -0.29
N ILE A 177 -4.18 -4.61 0.77
CA ILE A 177 -2.96 -5.37 1.10
C ILE A 177 -3.20 -6.01 2.46
N ALA A 178 -3.02 -7.32 2.56
CA ALA A 178 -3.03 -8.02 3.83
C ALA A 178 -1.74 -8.83 4.01
N CYS A 179 -1.03 -8.64 5.11
CA CYS A 179 0.20 -9.35 5.45
C CYS A 179 0.05 -9.97 6.84
N THR A 180 0.25 -11.29 6.94
CA THR A 180 0.19 -12.00 8.22
C THR A 180 1.42 -11.74 9.07
N ARG A 181 2.55 -11.44 8.44
CA ARG A 181 3.83 -11.11 9.06
C ARG A 181 4.48 -9.94 8.35
N SER A 182 5.48 -9.35 8.99
CA SER A 182 6.29 -8.29 8.39
C SER A 182 6.90 -8.82 7.09
N PRO A 183 6.76 -8.07 5.98
CA PRO A 183 7.38 -8.46 4.73
C PRO A 183 8.91 -8.49 4.90
N PRO A 184 9.60 -9.56 4.46
CA PRO A 184 11.05 -9.65 4.57
C PRO A 184 11.73 -8.67 3.60
N ALA A 185 12.85 -8.08 4.04
CA ALA A 185 13.65 -7.20 3.22
C ALA A 185 14.48 -8.01 2.21
N GLY A 186 14.52 -7.58 0.95
CA GLY A 186 15.45 -8.12 -0.06
C GLY A 186 15.17 -9.52 -0.60
N ALA A 187 14.19 -10.26 -0.05
CA ALA A 187 13.82 -11.61 -0.47
C ALA A 187 13.36 -11.68 -1.94
N ALA A 188 13.40 -12.88 -2.53
CA ALA A 188 12.68 -13.14 -3.77
C ALA A 188 11.18 -13.00 -3.53
N VAL A 189 10.44 -12.53 -4.52
CA VAL A 189 8.98 -12.38 -4.42
C VAL A 189 8.29 -13.24 -5.47
N GLU A 190 7.25 -13.91 -5.03
CA GLU A 190 6.42 -14.78 -5.83
C GLU A 190 4.96 -14.38 -5.64
N ILE A 191 4.21 -14.37 -6.73
CA ILE A 191 2.78 -14.11 -6.71
C ILE A 191 2.01 -15.21 -7.45
N ALA A 192 0.80 -15.49 -6.99
CA ALA A 192 -0.12 -16.42 -7.66
C ALA A 192 -1.53 -15.85 -7.68
N LEU A 193 -2.21 -15.93 -8.82
CA LEU A 193 -3.62 -15.59 -8.93
C LEU A 193 -4.45 -16.62 -8.14
N ALA A 194 -5.08 -16.17 -7.06
CA ALA A 194 -5.78 -17.02 -6.10
C ALA A 194 -7.31 -17.07 -6.33
N GLY A 195 -7.81 -16.36 -7.34
CA GLY A 195 -9.22 -16.33 -7.72
C GLY A 195 -9.74 -14.93 -8.06
N HIS A 196 -11.02 -14.86 -8.40
CA HIS A 196 -11.72 -13.61 -8.69
C HIS A 196 -13.08 -13.54 -8.00
N ALA A 197 -13.54 -12.32 -7.74
CA ALA A 197 -14.89 -12.05 -7.22
C ALA A 197 -15.40 -10.74 -7.84
N GLY A 198 -16.28 -10.84 -8.84
CA GLY A 198 -16.72 -9.66 -9.60
C GLY A 198 -15.53 -8.89 -10.19
N PRO A 199 -15.41 -7.57 -9.93
CA PRO A 199 -14.32 -6.76 -10.45
C PRO A 199 -12.99 -6.96 -9.70
N PHE A 200 -12.93 -7.85 -8.71
CA PHE A 200 -11.75 -8.03 -7.87
C PHE A 200 -10.93 -9.26 -8.29
N ARG A 201 -9.61 -9.09 -8.32
CA ARG A 201 -8.61 -10.16 -8.47
C ARG A 201 -7.85 -10.33 -7.17
N LYS A 202 -7.84 -11.56 -6.65
CA LYS A 202 -7.10 -11.91 -5.43
C LYS A 202 -5.75 -12.49 -5.84
N VAL A 203 -4.69 -11.98 -5.24
CA VAL A 203 -3.32 -12.44 -5.50
C VAL A 203 -2.70 -12.88 -4.19
N ALA A 204 -2.20 -14.11 -4.13
CA ALA A 204 -1.38 -14.59 -3.01
C ALA A 204 0.06 -14.12 -3.19
N MET A 205 0.73 -13.74 -2.10
CA MET A 205 2.12 -13.31 -2.09
C MET A 205 2.98 -14.25 -1.25
N ALA A 206 4.12 -14.63 -1.77
CA ALA A 206 5.15 -15.41 -1.09
C ALA A 206 6.51 -14.74 -1.22
N ALA A 207 7.36 -14.99 -0.22
CA ALA A 207 8.74 -14.52 -0.17
C ALA A 207 9.64 -15.74 0.08
N ASP A 208 10.60 -15.97 -0.80
CA ASP A 208 11.45 -17.16 -0.82
C ASP A 208 10.63 -18.47 -0.66
N GLY A 209 9.55 -18.60 -1.45
CA GLY A 209 8.62 -19.74 -1.39
C GLY A 209 7.65 -19.76 -0.19
N ALA A 210 7.79 -18.88 0.80
CA ALA A 210 6.93 -18.87 1.98
C ALA A 210 5.78 -17.83 1.88
N PRO A 211 4.50 -18.21 2.04
CA PRO A 211 3.36 -17.29 1.90
C PRO A 211 3.34 -16.26 3.02
N PHE A 212 3.32 -14.96 2.72
CA PHE A 212 3.35 -13.87 3.72
C PHE A 212 2.14 -12.94 3.66
N GLY A 213 1.38 -12.94 2.57
CA GLY A 213 0.27 -12.02 2.42
C GLY A 213 -0.56 -12.24 1.17
N ARG A 214 -1.46 -11.30 0.92
CA ARG A 214 -2.30 -11.24 -0.27
C ARG A 214 -2.60 -9.80 -0.68
N LEU A 215 -2.92 -9.64 -1.95
CA LEU A 215 -3.44 -8.40 -2.53
C LEU A 215 -4.87 -8.63 -3.00
N LEU A 216 -5.67 -7.57 -2.95
CA LEU A 216 -6.91 -7.48 -3.68
C LEU A 216 -6.80 -6.30 -4.65
N LEU A 217 -6.84 -6.60 -5.94
CA LEU A 217 -6.82 -5.61 -7.01
C LEU A 217 -8.23 -5.44 -7.56
N ALA A 218 -8.69 -4.21 -7.71
CA ALA A 218 -9.99 -3.88 -8.29
C ALA A 218 -9.80 -3.39 -9.74
N GLN A 219 -10.61 -3.93 -10.65
CA GLN A 219 -10.72 -3.44 -12.01
C GLN A 219 -11.43 -2.07 -12.01
N GLU A 220 -10.75 -1.04 -12.52
CA GLU A 220 -11.33 0.26 -12.84
C GLU A 220 -11.76 0.22 -14.31
N ARG A 221 -13.06 0.39 -14.56
CA ARG A 221 -13.53 0.56 -15.95
C ARG A 221 -13.07 1.95 -16.43
N PRO A 222 -12.54 2.07 -17.65
CA PRO A 222 -12.29 3.38 -18.23
C PRO A 222 -13.61 4.17 -18.24
N CYS A 223 -13.55 5.39 -17.70
CA CYS A 223 -14.65 6.35 -17.70
C CYS A 223 -14.93 6.86 -19.11
#